data_AF-A0A3B6PG31-F1
#
_entry.id   AF-A0A3B6PG31-F1
#
_cell.length_a   1.000
_cell.length_b   1.000
_cell.length_c   1.000
_cell.angle_alpha   90.00
_cell.angle_beta   90.00
_cell.angle_gamma   90.00
#
_symmetry.space_group_name_H-M   'P 1'
#
loop_
_entity.id
_entity.type
_entity.pdbx_description
1 polymer ?
#
loop_
_entity_poly.entity_id
_entity_poly.type
_entity_poly.pdbx_seq_one_letter_code
_entity_poly.pdbx_strand_id
1 'polypeptide(L)'
;MDTLPEYMGRINARHLELYCSIALLTSVAAAQSGPEWDKFSHFNHVKAYAPEGDNTKKWYVFYTVDPYNLETNVSHSFMSRGTLTSFEDAQGFESLFKMTRKTFSYICSLVMGPSMEDMNRYTFVDERVMSLEDRVAVSIRRLQSNEPTESIASSVGVNESIILLVTERFVEAMWEPARHHSNWTDSSEKDQIKSYNMHNCCGVICTTRIPFGPNWDHEKNGSTLMQVLIDPVMRFRNIWLGSAGMNQSSLLQDSALFKECEKGSLLNGSKLKVGLDGSEVGEYIIGDAGYPLLPWLLTPYQEEDLSDFKAEFNRRHSTAITHALKALARLKDAWKWLQGESWWPANLESQSKIIYACCWLHNIVIEMEDDAAMLSTKRRNYSKEVREIAKEDAVRARDLLSQHFLASRSSEVGEEGDEAASSGSGAEKKKQEAQTRTTDEEISILTS
;
A
#
# COMPACT_ATOMS: atom_id res chain seq x y z
N MET A 1 18.79 14.51 13.19
CA MET A 1 17.73 15.35 13.79
C MET A 1 18.31 16.73 14.02
N ASP A 2 17.48 17.77 13.99
CA ASP A 2 17.90 19.08 14.50
C ASP A 2 17.90 19.02 16.03
N THR A 3 19.07 19.18 16.64
CA THR A 3 19.28 19.30 18.09
C THR A 3 20.08 20.56 18.38
N LEU A 4 20.02 21.09 19.59
CA LEU A 4 20.97 22.12 20.02
C LEU A 4 22.37 21.50 20.01
N PRO A 5 23.38 22.21 19.45
CA PRO A 5 24.75 21.73 19.44
C PRO A 5 25.28 21.48 20.86
N GLU A 6 26.00 20.37 21.06
CA GLU A 6 26.55 19.95 22.36
C GLU A 6 27.40 21.03 23.07
N TYR A 7 28.01 21.95 22.32
CA TYR A 7 28.75 23.05 22.91
C TYR A 7 27.87 24.08 23.64
N MET A 8 26.55 24.12 23.40
CA MET A 8 25.63 25.06 24.07
C MET A 8 25.60 24.86 25.59
N GLY A 9 25.68 23.62 26.08
CA GLY A 9 25.82 23.30 27.51
C GLY A 9 27.07 23.89 28.19
N ARG A 10 27.97 24.53 27.44
CA ARG A 10 29.20 25.19 27.93
C ARG A 10 29.19 26.70 27.72
N ILE A 11 28.12 27.29 27.15
CA ILE A 11 28.01 28.72 26.92
C ILE A 11 27.47 29.42 28.17
N ASN A 12 28.25 30.30 28.78
CA ASN A 12 27.76 31.12 29.89
C ASN A 12 27.21 32.46 29.37
N ALA A 13 25.93 32.50 29.00
CA ALA A 13 25.23 33.73 28.66
C ALA A 13 23.87 33.83 29.39
N ARG A 14 23.33 35.05 29.49
CA ARG A 14 22.05 35.31 30.18
C ARG A 14 20.80 35.20 29.30
N HIS A 15 20.98 35.23 27.98
CA HIS A 15 19.88 35.24 27.02
C HIS A 15 20.25 34.36 25.82
N LEU A 16 19.31 33.53 25.38
CA LEU A 16 19.39 32.74 24.15
C LEU A 16 18.17 33.06 23.29
N GLU A 17 18.38 33.46 22.04
CA GLU A 17 17.31 33.56 21.04
C GLU A 17 17.60 32.58 19.89
N LEU A 18 16.63 31.72 19.59
CA LEU A 18 16.75 30.59 18.67
C LEU A 18 15.66 30.67 17.59
N TYR A 19 16.06 30.52 16.33
CA TYR A 19 15.14 30.28 15.21
C TYR A 19 15.42 28.88 14.70
N CYS A 20 14.42 28.01 14.70
CA CYS A 20 14.60 26.58 14.54
C CYS A 20 13.43 25.92 13.80
N SER A 21 13.61 24.64 13.45
CA SER A 21 12.50 23.82 12.95
C SER A 21 11.49 23.56 14.08
N ILE A 22 10.22 23.33 13.71
CA ILE A 22 9.16 23.01 14.67
C ILE A 22 9.51 21.78 15.53
N ALA A 23 10.27 20.82 14.99
CA ALA A 23 10.74 19.65 15.72
C ALA A 23 11.70 20.01 16.86
N LEU A 24 12.66 20.90 16.62
CA LEU A 24 13.59 21.37 17.66
C LEU A 24 12.86 22.28 18.66
N LEU A 25 11.96 23.15 18.20
CA LEU A 25 11.15 23.99 19.09
C LEU A 25 10.34 23.14 20.09
N THR A 26 9.69 22.09 19.60
CA THR A 26 8.97 21.11 20.42
C THR A 26 9.88 20.41 21.44
N SER A 27 11.12 20.09 21.08
CA SER A 27 12.09 19.49 22.00
C SER A 27 12.59 20.46 23.08
N VAL A 28 12.59 21.77 22.79
CA VAL A 28 12.84 22.83 23.79
C VAL A 28 11.60 23.05 24.67
N ALA A 29 10.39 22.96 24.10
CA ALA A 29 9.12 23.10 24.81
C ALA A 29 8.93 22.03 25.90
N ALA A 30 9.50 20.83 25.72
CA ALA A 30 9.47 19.76 26.72
C ALA A 30 10.24 20.10 28.04
N ALA A 31 11.07 21.15 28.03
CA ALA A 31 11.78 21.69 29.20
C ALA A 31 12.45 20.59 30.05
N GLN A 32 12.19 20.53 31.36
CA GLN A 32 12.79 19.57 32.31
C GLN A 32 12.59 18.09 31.94
N SER A 33 11.62 17.78 31.07
CA SER A 33 11.34 16.43 30.57
C SER A 33 11.93 16.15 29.19
N GLY A 34 12.63 17.12 28.58
CA GLY A 34 13.16 17.06 27.22
C GLY A 34 14.66 16.78 27.15
N PRO A 35 15.16 16.11 26.09
CA PRO A 35 16.58 15.76 25.94
C PRO A 35 17.51 16.96 25.73
N GLU A 36 16.95 18.13 25.45
CA GLU A 36 17.70 19.36 25.20
C GLU A 36 17.86 20.22 26.48
N TRP A 37 17.24 19.83 27.60
CA TRP A 37 17.20 20.62 28.85
C TRP A 37 18.57 21.08 29.33
N ASP A 38 19.52 20.15 29.49
CA ASP A 38 20.86 20.44 30.02
C ASP A 38 21.66 21.41 29.14
N LYS A 39 21.28 21.53 27.86
CA LYS A 39 21.91 22.42 26.88
C LYS A 39 21.40 23.86 26.97
N PHE A 40 20.29 24.14 27.67
CA PHE A 40 19.76 25.50 27.81
C PHE A 40 19.24 25.92 29.20
N SER A 41 19.11 25.00 30.16
CA SER A 41 18.57 25.27 31.51
C SER A 41 19.38 26.30 32.32
N HIS A 42 20.62 26.59 31.91
CA HIS A 42 21.51 27.55 32.54
C HIS A 42 21.37 29.00 32.01
N PHE A 43 20.64 29.25 30.90
CA PHE A 43 20.37 30.61 30.43
C PHE A 43 19.21 31.24 31.22
N ASN A 44 19.39 32.43 31.79
CA ASN A 44 18.33 33.12 32.55
C ASN A 44 17.03 33.33 31.76
N HIS A 45 17.14 33.56 30.44
CA HIS A 45 16.02 33.74 29.52
C HIS A 45 16.29 33.00 28.21
N VAL A 46 15.32 32.22 27.72
CA VAL A 46 15.36 31.60 26.39
C VAL A 46 14.11 32.00 25.60
N LYS A 47 14.31 32.35 24.34
CA LYS A 47 13.25 32.57 23.35
C LYS A 47 13.52 31.70 22.14
N ALA A 48 12.67 30.74 21.86
CA ALA A 48 12.76 29.92 20.66
C ALA A 48 11.54 30.16 19.77
N TYR A 49 11.75 30.17 18.45
CA TYR A 49 10.73 30.39 17.43
C TYR A 49 10.81 29.35 16.31
N ALA A 50 9.67 28.97 15.74
CA ALA A 50 9.59 28.21 14.50
C ALA A 50 8.56 28.81 13.51
N PRO A 51 8.86 28.80 12.20
CA PRO A 51 8.00 29.39 11.18
C PRO A 51 6.83 28.48 10.80
N GLU A 52 5.74 29.09 10.32
CA GLU A 52 4.67 28.40 9.59
C GLU A 52 4.13 29.32 8.49
N GLY A 53 4.22 28.88 7.22
CA GLY A 53 3.93 29.73 6.07
C GLY A 53 4.74 31.04 6.11
N ASP A 54 4.06 32.16 5.89
CA ASP A 54 4.67 33.49 5.91
C ASP A 54 4.96 34.02 7.33
N ASN A 55 4.50 33.34 8.40
CA ASN A 55 4.71 33.79 9.78
C ASN A 55 5.95 33.13 10.40
N THR A 56 7.06 33.87 10.42
CA THR A 56 8.36 33.42 10.94
C THR A 56 8.42 33.20 12.45
N LYS A 57 7.40 33.64 13.20
CA LYS A 57 7.28 33.47 14.66
C LYS A 57 5.92 32.86 15.05
N LYS A 58 5.34 32.01 14.20
CA LYS A 58 4.04 31.37 14.48
C LYS A 58 4.07 30.60 15.79
N TRP A 59 5.11 29.79 15.97
CA TRP A 59 5.29 28.92 17.13
C TRP A 59 6.41 29.48 18.00
N TYR A 60 6.23 29.46 19.31
CA TYR A 60 7.22 29.99 20.26
C TYR A 60 7.31 29.19 21.56
N VAL A 61 8.48 29.28 22.19
CA VAL A 61 8.73 28.89 23.58
C VAL A 61 9.48 30.03 24.26
N PHE A 62 8.99 30.47 25.40
CA PHE A 62 9.65 31.41 26.31
C PHE A 62 9.92 30.74 27.64
N TYR A 63 11.16 30.81 28.10
CA TYR A 63 11.59 30.24 29.36
C TYR A 63 12.34 31.28 30.18
N THR A 64 12.05 31.35 31.49
CA THR A 64 12.82 32.13 32.47
C THR A 64 13.19 31.26 33.68
N VAL A 65 14.40 31.45 34.20
CA VAL A 65 14.91 30.70 35.37
C VAL A 65 14.28 31.22 36.67
N ASP A 66 14.21 32.54 36.85
CA ASP A 66 13.81 33.19 38.10
C ASP A 66 12.97 34.46 37.84
N PRO A 67 11.66 34.48 38.17
CA PRO A 67 10.87 33.31 38.58
C PRO A 67 10.82 32.26 37.45
N TYR A 68 10.68 30.99 37.81
CA TYR A 68 10.50 29.92 36.83
C TYR A 68 9.21 30.15 36.05
N ASN A 69 9.33 30.34 34.73
CA ASN A 69 8.20 30.40 33.81
C ASN A 69 8.55 29.65 32.52
N LEU A 70 7.56 28.94 31.97
CA LEU A 70 7.64 28.29 30.67
C LEU A 70 6.32 28.55 29.94
N GLU A 71 6.36 29.44 28.96
CA GLU A 71 5.21 29.83 28.14
C GLU A 71 5.41 29.33 26.72
N THR A 72 4.45 28.60 26.18
CA THR A 72 4.52 28.03 24.83
C THR A 72 3.13 27.96 24.21
N ASN A 73 3.04 28.19 22.90
CA ASN A 73 1.83 27.92 22.13
C ASN A 73 1.90 26.60 21.36
N VAL A 74 2.96 25.82 21.53
CA VAL A 74 3.08 24.46 21.01
C VAL A 74 2.19 23.54 21.86
N SER A 75 1.15 22.95 21.24
CA SER A 75 0.24 22.01 21.90
C SER A 75 0.99 20.82 22.50
N HIS A 76 0.51 20.31 23.65
CA HIS A 76 0.97 19.04 24.23
C HIS A 76 0.92 17.87 23.25
N SER A 77 0.00 17.89 22.28
CA SER A 77 -0.07 16.88 21.21
C SER A 77 1.16 16.84 20.30
N PHE A 78 1.90 17.95 20.15
CA PHE A 78 3.17 17.97 19.41
C PHE A 78 4.35 17.51 20.30
N MET A 79 4.32 17.84 21.60
CA MET A 79 5.39 17.49 22.54
C MET A 79 5.52 15.98 22.76
N SER A 80 4.42 15.24 22.67
CA SER A 80 4.43 13.79 22.63
C SER A 80 4.89 13.27 21.26
N ARG A 81 6.20 13.30 20.99
CA ARG A 81 6.78 12.36 20.02
C ARG A 81 6.47 10.95 20.53
N GLY A 82 5.63 10.21 19.80
CA GLY A 82 5.06 8.97 20.31
C GLY A 82 6.13 8.01 20.84
N THR A 83 5.97 7.56 22.08
CA THR A 83 6.92 6.67 22.79
C THR A 83 7.20 5.40 21.97
N LEU A 84 6.21 4.86 21.26
CA LEU A 84 6.38 3.67 20.42
C LEU A 84 7.09 3.96 19.10
N THR A 85 7.19 5.23 18.69
CA THR A 85 7.86 5.62 17.45
C THR A 85 9.35 5.94 17.64
N SER A 86 9.84 5.90 18.89
CA SER A 86 11.23 6.22 19.27
C SER A 86 12.25 5.12 18.96
N PHE A 87 11.99 4.22 18.00
CA PHE A 87 13.04 3.37 17.42
C PHE A 87 14.15 4.27 16.85
N GLU A 88 15.28 4.35 17.56
CA GLU A 88 16.34 5.31 17.22
C GLU A 88 17.02 5.00 15.88
N ASP A 89 16.87 3.77 15.38
CA ASP A 89 17.22 3.38 14.02
C ASP A 89 16.02 3.46 13.05
N ALA A 90 16.29 3.83 11.80
CA ALA A 90 15.31 3.72 10.73
C ALA A 90 15.00 2.25 10.39
N GLN A 91 16.01 1.38 10.53
CA GLN A 91 15.95 -0.02 10.16
C GLN A 91 14.99 -0.84 11.06
N GLY A 92 14.96 -0.59 12.38
CA GLY A 92 14.00 -1.21 13.28
C GLY A 92 12.56 -0.78 13.00
N PHE A 93 12.36 0.52 12.72
CA PHE A 93 11.04 1.06 12.35
C PHE A 93 10.50 0.42 11.06
N GLU A 94 11.29 0.41 9.99
CA GLU A 94 10.91 -0.18 8.69
C GLU A 94 10.75 -1.70 8.78
N SER A 95 11.58 -2.37 9.59
CA SER A 95 11.43 -3.80 9.84
C SER A 95 10.13 -4.13 10.57
N LEU A 96 9.69 -3.29 11.53
CA LEU A 96 8.45 -3.49 12.27
C LEU A 96 7.21 -3.16 11.43
N PHE A 97 7.15 -1.96 10.85
CA PHE A 97 5.94 -1.44 10.20
C PHE A 97 5.86 -1.70 8.68
N LYS A 98 6.94 -2.20 8.06
CA LYS A 98 7.04 -2.45 6.60
C LYS A 98 6.76 -1.21 5.73
N MET A 99 7.07 -0.02 6.26
CA MET A 99 6.93 1.28 5.62
C MET A 99 7.95 2.27 6.20
N THR A 100 8.35 3.28 5.43
CA THR A 100 9.20 4.38 5.90
C THR A 100 8.44 5.30 6.86
N ARG A 101 9.22 6.08 7.62
CA ARG A 101 8.68 7.14 8.48
C ARG A 101 7.90 8.21 7.70
N LYS A 102 8.24 8.48 6.42
CA LYS A 102 7.51 9.39 5.53
C LYS A 102 6.07 8.91 5.32
N THR A 103 5.89 7.64 4.96
CA THR A 103 4.59 7.00 4.76
C THR A 103 3.78 6.92 6.05
N PHE A 104 4.43 6.59 7.17
CA PHE A 104 3.78 6.60 8.48
C PHE A 104 3.29 8.01 8.89
N SER A 105 4.10 9.05 8.70
CA SER A 105 3.69 10.44 8.95
C SER A 105 2.54 10.88 8.04
N TYR A 106 2.51 10.41 6.79
CA TYR A 106 1.37 10.64 5.89
C TYR A 106 0.09 9.97 6.42
N ILE A 107 0.15 8.71 6.85
CA ILE A 107 -0.99 8.01 7.48
C ILE A 107 -1.47 8.77 8.73
N CYS A 108 -0.56 9.25 9.58
CA CYS A 108 -0.92 10.09 10.74
C CYS A 108 -1.64 11.37 10.33
N SER A 109 -1.20 12.03 9.24
CA SER A 109 -1.88 13.23 8.72
C SER A 109 -3.27 12.96 8.13
N LEU A 110 -3.51 11.78 7.55
CA LEU A 110 -4.82 11.37 7.02
C LEU A 110 -5.87 11.17 8.12
N VAL A 111 -5.45 10.65 9.28
CA VAL A 111 -6.35 10.38 10.42
C VAL A 111 -6.36 11.50 11.47
N MET A 112 -5.73 12.64 11.16
CA MET A 112 -5.74 13.83 12.00
C MET A 112 -7.12 14.50 11.93
N GLY A 113 -7.99 14.17 12.88
CA GLY A 113 -9.34 14.72 13.00
C GLY A 113 -10.09 14.18 14.21
N PRO A 114 -11.37 14.58 14.38
CA PRO A 114 -12.11 14.42 15.65
C PRO A 114 -12.09 13.01 16.23
N SER A 115 -12.30 11.97 15.40
CA SER A 115 -12.31 10.56 15.81
C SER A 115 -11.03 10.10 16.54
N MET A 116 -9.88 10.71 16.22
CA MET A 116 -8.59 10.42 16.86
C MET A 116 -8.19 11.49 17.90
N GLU A 117 -8.79 12.68 17.89
CA GLU A 117 -8.55 13.75 18.87
C GLU A 117 -9.28 13.49 20.20
N ASP A 118 -10.51 12.95 20.16
CA ASP A 118 -11.28 12.58 21.36
C ASP A 118 -10.63 11.48 22.22
N MET A 119 -9.56 10.87 21.69
CA MET A 119 -8.73 9.84 22.32
C MET A 119 -7.52 10.40 23.10
N ASN A 120 -7.34 11.72 23.20
CA ASN A 120 -6.23 12.36 23.93
C ASN A 120 -6.21 12.10 25.45
N ARG A 121 -7.13 11.28 25.99
CA ARG A 121 -7.20 10.86 27.40
C ARG A 121 -6.60 9.48 27.68
N TYR A 122 -6.28 8.69 26.64
CA TYR A 122 -5.79 7.33 26.83
C TYR A 122 -4.29 7.30 27.11
N THR A 123 -3.90 6.42 28.02
CA THR A 123 -2.53 6.31 28.51
C THR A 123 -1.96 4.92 28.27
N PHE A 124 -0.63 4.86 28.28
CA PHE A 124 0.12 3.65 28.56
C PHE A 124 -0.14 3.15 29.99
N VAL A 125 0.32 1.93 30.29
CA VAL A 125 0.28 1.33 31.64
C VAL A 125 1.16 2.12 32.64
N ASP A 126 2.15 2.86 32.16
CA ASP A 126 2.98 3.78 32.96
C ASP A 126 2.43 5.21 33.06
N GLU A 127 1.11 5.37 32.84
CA GLU A 127 0.36 6.63 32.96
C GLU A 127 0.71 7.73 31.93
N ARG A 128 1.70 7.52 31.04
CA ARG A 128 2.00 8.46 29.95
C ARG A 128 0.84 8.55 28.97
N VAL A 129 0.46 9.77 28.56
CA VAL A 129 -0.59 10.01 27.56
C VAL A 129 -0.08 9.63 26.17
N MET A 130 -0.86 8.84 25.43
CA MET A 130 -0.54 8.43 24.06
C MET A 130 -0.61 9.62 23.09
N SER A 131 0.38 9.77 22.20
CA SER A 131 0.30 10.71 21.08
C SER A 131 -0.64 10.22 19.97
N LEU A 132 -0.86 11.03 18.92
CA LEU A 132 -1.54 10.57 17.70
C LEU A 132 -0.76 9.43 17.03
N GLU A 133 0.56 9.61 16.92
CA GLU A 133 1.51 8.64 16.36
C GLU A 133 1.54 7.35 17.19
N ASP A 134 1.51 7.42 18.53
CA ASP A 134 1.37 6.22 19.36
C ASP A 134 0.08 5.46 19.04
N ARG A 135 -1.05 6.18 18.94
CA ARG A 135 -2.34 5.57 18.60
C ARG A 135 -2.31 4.91 17.23
N VAL A 136 -1.76 5.57 16.22
CA VAL A 136 -1.58 5.02 14.86
C VAL A 136 -0.63 3.81 14.87
N ALA A 137 0.49 3.87 15.60
CA ALA A 137 1.44 2.77 15.72
C ALA A 137 0.81 1.52 16.37
N VAL A 138 0.01 1.70 17.43
CA VAL A 138 -0.75 0.61 18.06
C VAL A 138 -1.74 -0.02 17.08
N SER A 139 -2.52 0.80 16.37
CA SER A 139 -3.50 0.31 15.39
C SER A 139 -2.85 -0.45 14.24
N ILE A 140 -1.80 0.09 13.64
CA ILE A 140 -1.05 -0.58 12.56
C ILE A 140 -0.46 -1.89 13.08
N ARG A 141 0.18 -1.90 14.26
CA ARG A 141 0.72 -3.13 14.87
C ARG A 141 -0.38 -4.17 15.13
N ARG A 142 -1.60 -3.76 15.48
CA ARG A 142 -2.74 -4.69 15.64
C ARG A 142 -3.17 -5.31 14.32
N LEU A 143 -3.24 -4.53 13.24
CA LEU A 143 -3.64 -4.99 11.91
C LEU A 143 -2.56 -5.87 11.23
N GLN A 144 -1.29 -5.59 11.52
CA GLN A 144 -0.14 -6.34 11.00
C GLN A 144 0.15 -7.66 11.75
N SER A 145 -0.56 -7.93 12.86
CA SER A 145 -0.34 -9.12 13.69
C SER A 145 -1.60 -9.99 13.82
N ASN A 146 -1.41 -11.30 13.77
CA ASN A 146 -2.41 -12.31 14.12
C ASN A 146 -2.28 -12.79 15.58
N GLU A 147 -1.39 -12.18 16.37
CA GLU A 147 -1.25 -12.51 17.79
C GLU A 147 -2.53 -12.21 18.59
N PRO A 148 -2.74 -12.91 19.72
CA PRO A 148 -3.72 -12.51 20.72
C PRO A 148 -3.47 -11.07 21.18
N THR A 149 -4.55 -10.33 21.44
CA THR A 149 -4.43 -8.90 21.76
C THR A 149 -3.66 -8.68 23.07
N GLU A 150 -3.65 -9.65 23.99
CA GLU A 150 -2.88 -9.62 25.24
C GLU A 150 -1.36 -9.63 25.01
N SER A 151 -0.88 -10.31 23.95
CA SER A 151 0.53 -10.33 23.56
C SER A 151 0.96 -8.94 23.07
N ILE A 152 0.13 -8.32 22.23
CA ILE A 152 0.34 -6.98 21.71
C ILE A 152 0.27 -5.95 22.85
N ALA A 153 -0.73 -6.06 23.74
CA ALA A 153 -0.87 -5.26 24.94
C ALA A 153 0.39 -5.27 25.82
N SER A 154 0.88 -6.47 26.13
CA SER A 154 2.09 -6.67 26.95
C SER A 154 3.35 -6.11 26.28
N SER A 155 3.49 -6.28 24.97
CA SER A 155 4.68 -5.85 24.20
C SER A 155 4.67 -4.37 23.78
N VAL A 156 3.57 -3.66 24.04
CA VAL A 156 3.38 -2.22 23.77
C VAL A 156 3.27 -1.43 25.08
N GLY A 157 2.87 -2.06 26.19
CA GLY A 157 2.60 -1.38 27.46
C GLY A 157 1.25 -0.64 27.47
N VAL A 158 0.23 -1.18 26.80
CA VAL A 158 -1.11 -0.58 26.67
C VAL A 158 -2.18 -1.63 26.99
N ASN A 159 -3.23 -1.26 27.71
CA ASN A 159 -4.32 -2.18 28.05
C ASN A 159 -5.04 -2.73 26.80
N GLU A 160 -5.42 -4.00 26.81
CA GLU A 160 -6.04 -4.69 25.67
C GLU A 160 -7.26 -3.93 25.09
N SER A 161 -8.16 -3.46 25.97
CA SER A 161 -9.34 -2.70 25.60
C SER A 161 -9.02 -1.37 24.92
N ILE A 162 -7.89 -0.74 25.27
CA ILE A 162 -7.41 0.48 24.61
C ILE A 162 -6.90 0.14 23.21
N ILE A 163 -6.17 -0.97 23.01
CA ILE A 163 -5.72 -1.40 21.67
C ILE A 163 -6.91 -1.59 20.73
N LEU A 164 -7.94 -2.34 21.16
CA LEU A 164 -9.12 -2.60 20.33
C LEU A 164 -9.86 -1.31 19.98
N LEU A 165 -10.09 -0.44 20.97
CA LEU A 165 -10.78 0.83 20.76
C LEU A 165 -9.98 1.80 19.88
N VAL A 166 -8.67 1.91 20.08
CA VAL A 166 -7.78 2.76 19.27
C VAL A 166 -7.71 2.25 17.83
N THR A 167 -7.70 0.92 17.63
CA THR A 167 -7.73 0.31 16.29
C THR A 167 -9.07 0.57 15.59
N GLU A 168 -10.20 0.47 16.31
CA GLU A 168 -11.54 0.78 15.78
C GLU A 168 -11.63 2.25 15.34
N ARG A 169 -11.21 3.19 16.21
CA ARG A 169 -11.23 4.63 15.92
C ARG A 169 -10.30 5.05 14.79
N PHE A 170 -9.13 4.41 14.69
CA PHE A 170 -8.21 4.60 13.57
C PHE A 170 -8.84 4.14 12.24
N VAL A 171 -9.49 2.98 12.23
CA VAL A 171 -10.18 2.45 11.05
C VAL A 171 -11.39 3.31 10.65
N GLU A 172 -12.14 3.85 11.62
CA GLU A 172 -13.17 4.86 11.36
C GLU A 172 -12.59 6.16 10.78
N ALA A 173 -11.48 6.65 11.34
CA ALA A 173 -10.83 7.88 10.87
C ALA A 173 -10.26 7.76 9.45
N MET A 174 -9.86 6.55 9.03
CA MET A 174 -9.45 6.30 7.65
C MET A 174 -10.61 6.32 6.62
N TRP A 175 -11.86 6.14 7.06
CA TRP A 175 -12.97 5.72 6.18
C TRP A 175 -13.24 6.63 4.97
N GLU A 176 -13.25 7.96 5.16
CA GLU A 176 -13.38 8.90 4.03
C GLU A 176 -12.01 9.38 3.49
N PRO A 177 -11.02 9.80 4.31
CA PRO A 177 -9.75 10.33 3.79
C PRO A 177 -8.96 9.33 2.94
N ALA A 178 -8.91 8.05 3.35
CA ALA A 178 -8.11 7.05 2.68
C ALA A 178 -8.81 6.38 1.48
N ARG A 179 -10.14 6.52 1.38
CA ARG A 179 -10.98 5.94 0.32
C ARG A 179 -10.48 6.25 -1.09
N HIS A 180 -9.91 7.45 -1.27
CA HIS A 180 -9.36 7.90 -2.55
C HIS A 180 -8.21 7.02 -3.07
N HIS A 181 -7.44 6.35 -2.20
CA HIS A 181 -6.38 5.42 -2.61
C HIS A 181 -6.91 4.12 -3.25
N SER A 182 -8.18 3.78 -3.06
CA SER A 182 -8.84 2.71 -3.83
C SER A 182 -9.64 3.20 -5.02
N ASN A 183 -9.74 4.51 -5.28
CA ASN A 183 -10.48 4.96 -6.46
C ASN A 183 -9.74 4.52 -7.73
N TRP A 184 -10.49 3.91 -8.64
CA TRP A 184 -10.10 3.76 -10.05
C TRP A 184 -9.92 5.15 -10.65
N THR A 185 -8.69 5.64 -10.65
CA THR A 185 -8.28 6.92 -11.23
C THR A 185 -7.20 6.67 -12.27
N ASP A 186 -7.32 7.40 -13.37
CA ASP A 186 -6.72 7.12 -14.67
C ASP A 186 -5.26 6.67 -14.60
N SER A 187 -4.98 5.50 -15.17
CA SER A 187 -3.61 5.11 -15.49
C SER A 187 -3.06 6.08 -16.54
N SER A 188 -1.80 6.47 -16.37
CA SER A 188 -1.17 7.37 -17.33
C SER A 188 -0.91 6.65 -18.64
N GLU A 189 -0.74 7.38 -19.74
CA GLU A 189 -0.32 6.82 -21.04
C GLU A 189 0.98 5.99 -20.96
N LYS A 190 1.80 6.21 -19.92
CA LYS A 190 3.03 5.46 -19.69
C LYS A 190 2.82 4.12 -18.98
N ASP A 191 1.70 3.95 -18.27
CA ASP A 191 1.35 2.70 -17.56
C ASP A 191 0.60 1.72 -18.49
N GLN A 192 -0.02 2.23 -19.55
CA GLN A 192 -0.73 1.43 -20.57
C GLN A 192 0.22 0.59 -21.45
N ILE A 193 1.54 0.82 -21.35
CA ILE A 193 2.58 0.10 -22.08
C ILE A 193 3.48 -0.58 -21.04
N LYS A 194 3.57 -1.92 -21.08
CA LYS A 194 4.35 -2.83 -20.18
C LYS A 194 3.68 -3.41 -18.93
N SER A 195 2.35 -3.49 -18.84
CA SER A 195 1.69 -4.43 -17.91
C SER A 195 1.43 -5.79 -18.56
N TYR A 196 1.99 -6.88 -18.01
CA TYR A 196 1.81 -8.29 -18.43
C TYR A 196 2.01 -8.61 -19.92
N ASN A 197 2.55 -7.66 -20.69
CA ASN A 197 2.47 -7.62 -22.14
C ASN A 197 1.02 -7.73 -22.69
N MET A 198 0.05 -7.12 -21.99
CA MET A 198 -1.37 -7.11 -22.36
C MET A 198 -1.85 -5.67 -22.53
N HIS A 199 -1.70 -5.14 -23.74
CA HIS A 199 -2.22 -3.81 -24.11
C HIS A 199 -3.71 -3.67 -23.78
N ASN A 200 -4.11 -2.49 -23.30
CA ASN A 200 -5.48 -2.18 -22.84
C ASN A 200 -6.03 -3.04 -21.68
N CYS A 201 -5.23 -3.92 -21.07
CA CYS A 201 -5.60 -4.60 -19.83
C CYS A 201 -5.41 -3.64 -18.65
N CYS A 202 -6.51 -3.22 -18.03
CA CYS A 202 -6.46 -2.24 -16.94
C CYS A 202 -6.29 -2.89 -15.55
N GLY A 203 -6.45 -4.20 -15.43
CA GLY A 203 -6.26 -4.92 -14.17
C GLY A 203 -6.81 -6.35 -14.20
N VAL A 204 -6.67 -7.03 -13.07
CA VAL A 204 -7.12 -8.40 -12.85
C VAL A 204 -8.17 -8.44 -11.75
N ILE A 205 -9.33 -9.02 -12.03
CA ILE A 205 -10.36 -9.29 -11.03
C ILE A 205 -10.16 -10.69 -10.45
N CYS A 206 -10.19 -10.79 -9.13
CA CYS A 206 -10.06 -12.04 -8.40
C CYS A 206 -10.88 -12.02 -7.11
N THR A 207 -11.16 -13.19 -6.54
CA THR A 207 -11.78 -13.31 -5.22
C THR A 207 -10.84 -13.92 -4.20
N THR A 208 -11.02 -13.55 -2.93
CA THR A 208 -10.38 -14.17 -1.78
C THR A 208 -11.38 -14.32 -0.64
N ARG A 209 -11.24 -15.36 0.15
CA ARG A 209 -11.97 -15.51 1.43
C ARG A 209 -11.20 -14.83 2.55
N ILE A 210 -11.93 -14.14 3.42
CA ILE A 210 -11.49 -13.62 4.71
C ILE A 210 -12.31 -14.36 5.79
N PRO A 211 -11.68 -15.09 6.73
CA PRO A 211 -12.40 -15.88 7.72
C PRO A 211 -13.23 -14.99 8.68
N PHE A 212 -14.29 -15.58 9.26
CA PHE A 212 -14.93 -15.01 10.45
C PHE A 212 -14.21 -15.50 11.71
N GLY A 213 -14.30 -14.73 12.79
CA GLY A 213 -13.87 -15.17 14.12
C GLY A 213 -14.76 -16.30 14.67
N PRO A 214 -14.27 -17.08 15.66
CA PRO A 214 -14.95 -18.28 16.16
C PRO A 214 -16.29 -18.01 16.85
N ASN A 215 -16.58 -16.76 17.22
CA ASN A 215 -17.81 -16.35 17.91
C ASN A 215 -18.97 -15.98 16.96
N TRP A 216 -18.81 -16.11 15.64
CA TRP A 216 -19.92 -15.91 14.69
C TRP A 216 -20.76 -17.19 14.52
N ASP A 217 -22.10 -17.02 14.53
CA ASP A 217 -23.06 -18.11 14.37
C ASP A 217 -22.70 -19.06 13.22
N HIS A 218 -22.47 -20.33 13.57
CA HIS A 218 -21.96 -21.37 12.67
C HIS A 218 -22.90 -21.70 11.49
N GLU A 219 -24.12 -21.18 11.47
CA GLU A 219 -25.10 -21.38 10.38
C GLU A 219 -24.83 -20.54 9.13
N LYS A 220 -23.93 -19.55 9.19
CA LYS A 220 -23.53 -18.72 8.05
C LYS A 220 -22.08 -19.04 7.66
N ASN A 221 -21.87 -19.47 6.41
CA ASN A 221 -20.55 -19.81 5.84
C ASN A 221 -19.41 -18.99 6.46
N GLY A 222 -18.44 -19.65 7.11
CA GLY A 222 -17.41 -19.07 7.99
C GLY A 222 -16.39 -18.09 7.36
N SER A 223 -16.72 -17.41 6.26
CA SER A 223 -15.89 -16.39 5.63
C SER A 223 -16.72 -15.37 4.83
N THR A 224 -16.27 -14.12 4.85
CA THR A 224 -16.63 -13.11 3.84
C THR A 224 -15.90 -13.40 2.54
N LEU A 225 -16.61 -13.40 1.42
CA LEU A 225 -15.99 -13.45 0.08
C LEU A 225 -15.72 -12.02 -0.37
N MET A 226 -14.44 -11.66 -0.51
CA MET A 226 -14.01 -10.36 -1.02
C MET A 226 -13.64 -10.51 -2.51
N GLN A 227 -14.29 -9.71 -3.36
CA GLN A 227 -13.87 -9.48 -4.74
C GLN A 227 -12.97 -8.25 -4.77
N VAL A 228 -11.87 -8.33 -5.52
CA VAL A 228 -10.96 -7.20 -5.75
C VAL A 228 -10.59 -7.07 -7.22
N LEU A 229 -10.35 -5.84 -7.65
CA LEU A 229 -9.71 -5.50 -8.92
C LEU A 229 -8.33 -4.93 -8.62
N ILE A 230 -7.29 -5.62 -9.11
CA ILE A 230 -5.88 -5.33 -8.83
C ILE A 230 -5.24 -4.78 -10.10
N ASP A 231 -4.58 -3.62 -9.98
CA ASP A 231 -3.91 -2.97 -11.11
C ASP A 231 -2.51 -3.55 -11.39
N PRO A 232 -1.84 -3.14 -12.48
CA PRO A 232 -0.48 -3.59 -12.83
C PRO A 232 0.56 -3.44 -11.72
N VAL A 233 0.43 -2.42 -10.88
CA VAL A 233 1.39 -2.08 -9.81
C VAL A 233 0.93 -2.61 -8.45
N MET A 234 0.06 -3.63 -8.43
CA MET A 234 -0.45 -4.34 -7.24
C MET A 234 -1.34 -3.50 -6.30
N ARG A 235 -1.96 -2.41 -6.78
CA ARG A 235 -2.93 -1.63 -6.00
C ARG A 235 -4.36 -2.15 -6.15
N PHE A 236 -5.12 -2.10 -5.06
CA PHE A 236 -6.52 -2.52 -4.97
C PHE A 236 -7.48 -1.38 -5.37
N ARG A 237 -8.02 -1.43 -6.61
CA ARG A 237 -8.77 -0.33 -7.25
C ARG A 237 -10.29 -0.51 -7.30
N ASN A 238 -10.76 -1.69 -6.96
CA ASN A 238 -12.14 -1.94 -6.62
C ASN A 238 -12.14 -3.04 -5.57
N ILE A 239 -12.96 -2.89 -4.54
CA ILE A 239 -13.12 -3.87 -3.46
C ILE A 239 -14.62 -3.99 -3.25
N TRP A 240 -15.13 -5.21 -3.27
CA TRP A 240 -16.54 -5.51 -2.99
C TRP A 240 -16.63 -6.70 -2.05
N LEU A 241 -17.40 -6.55 -0.97
CA LEU A 241 -17.55 -7.57 0.07
C LEU A 241 -18.91 -8.24 -0.07
N GLY A 242 -18.89 -9.57 -0.21
CA GLY A 242 -20.09 -10.38 -0.32
C GLY A 242 -20.69 -10.73 1.03
N SER A 243 -22.02 -10.73 1.08
CA SER A 243 -22.77 -11.36 2.17
C SER A 243 -22.39 -12.83 2.35
N ALA A 244 -22.47 -13.34 3.57
CA ALA A 244 -22.22 -14.75 3.86
C ALA A 244 -23.09 -15.66 2.97
N GLY A 245 -22.49 -16.69 2.39
CA GLY A 245 -23.15 -17.60 1.45
C GLY A 245 -22.96 -17.27 -0.03
N MET A 246 -22.53 -16.05 -0.39
CA MET A 246 -22.32 -15.68 -1.80
C MET A 246 -21.22 -16.50 -2.49
N ASN A 247 -21.44 -16.79 -3.78
CA ASN A 247 -20.45 -17.32 -4.71
C ASN A 247 -19.91 -16.22 -5.65
N GLN A 248 -18.84 -16.52 -6.38
CA GLN A 248 -18.14 -15.57 -7.27
C GLN A 248 -19.08 -14.92 -8.32
N SER A 249 -20.00 -15.68 -8.90
CA SER A 249 -20.95 -15.16 -9.90
C SER A 249 -22.00 -14.22 -9.29
N SER A 250 -22.61 -14.60 -8.17
CA SER A 250 -23.54 -13.72 -7.42
C SER A 250 -22.85 -12.45 -6.90
N LEU A 251 -21.57 -12.56 -6.53
CA LEU A 251 -20.78 -11.43 -6.05
C LEU A 251 -20.44 -10.45 -7.18
N LEU A 252 -20.11 -10.97 -8.38
CA LEU A 252 -19.87 -10.14 -9.55
C LEU A 252 -21.11 -9.32 -9.90
N GLN A 253 -22.28 -9.96 -10.05
CA GLN A 253 -23.52 -9.30 -10.46
C GLN A 253 -23.98 -8.21 -9.48
N ASP A 254 -23.74 -8.40 -8.18
CA ASP A 254 -24.03 -7.37 -7.18
C ASP A 254 -22.96 -6.25 -7.13
N SER A 255 -21.74 -6.50 -7.58
CA SER A 255 -20.66 -5.52 -7.46
C SER A 255 -20.95 -4.21 -8.20
N ALA A 256 -20.55 -3.09 -7.59
CA ALA A 256 -20.57 -1.78 -8.25
C ALA A 256 -19.77 -1.79 -9.55
N LEU A 257 -18.66 -2.54 -9.61
CA LEU A 257 -17.84 -2.73 -10.82
C LEU A 257 -18.69 -3.23 -12.00
N PHE A 258 -19.42 -4.33 -11.83
CA PHE A 258 -20.29 -4.88 -12.87
C PHE A 258 -21.36 -3.87 -13.29
N LYS A 259 -22.03 -3.25 -12.32
CA LYS A 259 -23.09 -2.26 -12.56
C LYS A 259 -22.62 -1.02 -13.32
N GLU A 260 -21.35 -0.63 -13.22
CA GLU A 260 -20.75 0.48 -13.98
C GLU A 260 -20.19 0.05 -15.35
N CYS A 261 -19.56 -1.13 -15.45
CA CYS A 261 -19.13 -1.68 -16.74
C CYS A 261 -20.30 -1.92 -17.71
N GLU A 262 -21.42 -2.48 -17.22
CA GLU A 262 -22.63 -2.70 -18.03
C GLU A 262 -23.28 -1.38 -18.53
N LYS A 263 -23.09 -0.27 -17.81
CA LYS A 263 -23.51 1.07 -18.23
C LYS A 263 -22.52 1.73 -19.21
N GLY A 264 -21.33 1.17 -19.40
CA GLY A 264 -20.25 1.80 -20.17
C GLY A 264 -19.61 3.03 -19.51
N SER A 265 -19.77 3.20 -18.18
CA SER A 265 -19.17 4.31 -17.42
C SER A 265 -17.72 4.03 -16.99
N LEU A 266 -17.30 2.76 -16.99
CA LEU A 266 -15.93 2.31 -16.75
C LEU A 266 -15.36 1.64 -18.01
N LEU A 267 -14.03 1.52 -18.11
CA LEU A 267 -13.32 0.88 -19.24
C LEU A 267 -13.65 1.53 -20.60
N ASN A 268 -13.79 2.85 -20.59
CA ASN A 268 -14.11 3.71 -21.74
C ASN A 268 -12.95 4.66 -22.09
N GLY A 269 -11.71 4.24 -21.84
CA GLY A 269 -10.50 4.94 -22.24
C GLY A 269 -10.03 4.57 -23.65
N SER A 270 -8.75 4.21 -23.79
CA SER A 270 -8.11 4.04 -25.10
C SER A 270 -8.64 2.84 -25.88
N LYS A 271 -8.70 2.96 -27.21
CA LYS A 271 -8.94 1.83 -28.13
C LYS A 271 -7.64 1.40 -28.80
N LEU A 272 -7.31 0.12 -28.69
CA LEU A 272 -6.18 -0.51 -29.34
C LEU A 272 -6.58 -0.98 -30.73
N LYS A 273 -5.86 -0.52 -31.75
CA LYS A 273 -5.99 -1.05 -33.11
C LYS A 273 -5.27 -2.38 -33.20
N VAL A 274 -6.04 -3.46 -33.35
CA VAL A 274 -5.56 -4.84 -33.30
C VAL A 274 -5.50 -5.49 -34.68
N GLY A 275 -6.27 -4.99 -35.66
CA GLY A 275 -6.31 -5.52 -37.03
C GLY A 275 -5.96 -4.49 -38.11
N LEU A 276 -5.42 -4.99 -39.23
CA LEU A 276 -5.14 -4.20 -40.45
C LEU A 276 -6.42 -3.67 -41.14
N ASP A 277 -7.57 -4.28 -40.83
CA ASP A 277 -8.91 -3.86 -41.23
C ASP A 277 -9.43 -2.63 -40.45
N GLY A 278 -8.67 -2.16 -39.46
CA GLY A 278 -9.09 -1.11 -38.53
C GLY A 278 -9.92 -1.62 -37.35
N SER A 279 -9.98 -2.95 -37.11
CA SER A 279 -10.62 -3.49 -35.90
C SER A 279 -9.94 -2.97 -34.64
N GLU A 280 -10.77 -2.50 -33.70
CA GLU A 280 -10.38 -1.92 -32.43
C GLU A 280 -10.92 -2.74 -31.25
N VAL A 281 -10.12 -2.86 -30.18
CA VAL A 281 -10.56 -3.40 -28.88
C VAL A 281 -10.25 -2.35 -27.81
N GLY A 282 -11.27 -1.95 -27.06
CA GLY A 282 -11.13 -0.98 -25.97
C GLY A 282 -10.47 -1.57 -24.73
N GLU A 283 -10.57 -0.84 -23.62
CA GLU A 283 -10.11 -1.31 -22.31
C GLU A 283 -10.92 -2.52 -21.82
N TYR A 284 -10.25 -3.41 -21.09
CA TYR A 284 -10.81 -4.62 -20.48
C TYR A 284 -10.06 -5.00 -19.19
N ILE A 285 -10.60 -5.95 -18.45
CA ILE A 285 -9.96 -6.59 -17.29
C ILE A 285 -9.91 -8.11 -17.47
N ILE A 286 -9.01 -8.76 -16.73
CA ILE A 286 -8.79 -10.20 -16.78
C ILE A 286 -9.42 -10.88 -15.55
N GLY A 287 -10.21 -11.93 -15.77
CA GLY A 287 -10.76 -12.79 -14.72
C GLY A 287 -10.24 -14.23 -14.82
N ASP A 288 -10.25 -14.94 -13.70
CA ASP A 288 -10.02 -16.40 -13.68
C ASP A 288 -11.12 -17.18 -14.44
N ALA A 289 -10.92 -18.50 -14.56
CA ALA A 289 -11.81 -19.39 -15.30
C ALA A 289 -13.22 -19.59 -14.67
N GLY A 290 -13.45 -19.13 -13.43
CA GLY A 290 -14.75 -19.17 -12.76
C GLY A 290 -15.66 -17.98 -13.09
N TYR A 291 -15.11 -16.92 -13.69
CA TYR A 291 -15.88 -15.78 -14.17
C TYR A 291 -16.53 -16.05 -15.55
N PRO A 292 -17.66 -15.39 -15.87
CA PRO A 292 -18.20 -15.39 -17.22
C PRO A 292 -17.30 -14.57 -18.16
N LEU A 293 -17.23 -14.99 -19.42
CA LEU A 293 -16.66 -14.16 -20.48
C LEU A 293 -17.65 -13.04 -20.83
N LEU A 294 -17.26 -11.78 -20.58
CA LEU A 294 -18.03 -10.58 -20.92
C LEU A 294 -17.16 -9.64 -21.78
N PRO A 295 -17.73 -8.65 -22.48
CA PRO A 295 -16.95 -7.85 -23.44
C PRO A 295 -15.87 -6.98 -22.79
N TRP A 296 -15.98 -6.77 -21.47
CA TRP A 296 -15.02 -6.09 -20.61
C TRP A 296 -14.27 -7.02 -19.65
N LEU A 297 -14.67 -8.30 -19.54
CA LEU A 297 -14.10 -9.29 -18.61
C LEU A 297 -13.65 -10.53 -19.38
N LEU A 298 -12.37 -10.59 -19.68
CA LEU A 298 -11.80 -11.67 -20.49
C LEU A 298 -11.26 -12.79 -19.60
N THR A 299 -11.64 -14.02 -19.94
CA THR A 299 -11.30 -15.26 -19.24
C THR A 299 -10.53 -16.20 -20.18
N PRO A 300 -9.79 -17.20 -19.68
CA PRO A 300 -8.91 -18.00 -20.53
C PRO A 300 -9.71 -18.93 -21.45
N TYR A 301 -9.09 -19.39 -22.53
CA TYR A 301 -9.63 -20.49 -23.33
C TYR A 301 -9.56 -21.79 -22.53
N GLN A 302 -10.62 -22.59 -22.57
CA GLN A 302 -10.75 -23.86 -21.82
C GLN A 302 -10.77 -25.09 -22.75
N GLU A 303 -10.46 -24.90 -24.03
CA GLU A 303 -10.34 -25.97 -25.03
C GLU A 303 -9.04 -26.76 -24.80
N GLU A 304 -9.06 -28.08 -25.06
CA GLU A 304 -7.88 -28.94 -24.87
C GLU A 304 -6.79 -28.67 -25.93
N ASP A 305 -7.17 -28.68 -27.22
CA ASP A 305 -6.28 -28.39 -28.35
C ASP A 305 -6.32 -26.89 -28.72
N LEU A 306 -5.49 -26.08 -28.03
CA LEU A 306 -5.38 -24.65 -28.30
C LEU A 306 -4.52 -24.35 -29.54
N SER A 307 -5.02 -23.50 -30.44
CA SER A 307 -4.20 -22.86 -31.46
C SER A 307 -3.17 -21.91 -30.84
N ASP A 308 -2.04 -21.67 -31.54
CA ASP A 308 -0.92 -20.86 -31.03
C ASP A 308 -1.33 -19.50 -30.44
N PHE A 309 -2.30 -18.82 -31.07
CA PHE A 309 -2.78 -17.52 -30.59
C PHE A 309 -3.57 -17.63 -29.29
N LYS A 310 -4.40 -18.68 -29.13
CA LYS A 310 -5.14 -18.96 -27.88
C LYS A 310 -4.19 -19.37 -26.76
N ALA A 311 -3.16 -20.16 -27.09
CA ALA A 311 -2.11 -20.55 -26.16
C ALA A 311 -1.29 -19.34 -25.67
N GLU A 312 -0.90 -18.43 -26.57
CA GLU A 312 -0.20 -17.19 -26.21
C GLU A 312 -1.06 -16.27 -25.34
N PHE A 313 -2.37 -16.14 -25.61
CA PHE A 313 -3.30 -15.43 -24.72
C PHE A 313 -3.36 -16.08 -23.33
N ASN A 314 -3.55 -17.40 -23.26
CA ASN A 314 -3.58 -18.12 -21.98
C ASN A 314 -2.26 -17.99 -21.20
N ARG A 315 -1.11 -17.89 -21.88
CA ARG A 315 0.20 -17.65 -21.26
C ARG A 315 0.29 -16.26 -20.61
N ARG A 316 -0.14 -15.21 -21.33
CA ARG A 316 -0.16 -13.82 -20.80
C ARG A 316 -1.19 -13.66 -19.69
N HIS A 317 -2.39 -14.23 -19.88
CA HIS A 317 -3.45 -14.32 -18.87
C HIS A 317 -2.97 -14.97 -17.57
N SER A 318 -2.34 -16.16 -17.66
CA SER A 318 -1.81 -16.88 -16.49
C SER A 318 -0.75 -16.05 -15.73
N THR A 319 0.04 -15.25 -16.46
CA THR A 319 1.02 -14.33 -15.88
C THR A 319 0.35 -13.20 -15.09
N ALA A 320 -0.70 -12.59 -15.65
CA ALA A 320 -1.51 -11.57 -15.00
C ALA A 320 -2.21 -12.11 -13.73
N ILE A 321 -2.88 -13.27 -13.82
CA ILE A 321 -3.49 -13.96 -12.66
C ILE A 321 -2.45 -14.20 -11.55
N THR A 322 -1.28 -14.73 -11.91
CA THR A 322 -0.19 -15.00 -10.96
C THR A 322 0.27 -13.73 -10.23
N HIS A 323 0.33 -12.59 -10.92
CA HIS A 323 0.70 -11.31 -10.30
C HIS A 323 -0.39 -10.78 -9.35
N ALA A 324 -1.67 -10.92 -9.71
CA ALA A 324 -2.79 -10.57 -8.83
C ALA A 324 -2.82 -11.44 -7.56
N LEU A 325 -2.53 -12.74 -7.69
CA LEU A 325 -2.38 -13.65 -6.54
C LEU A 325 -1.18 -13.27 -5.66
N LYS A 326 -0.06 -12.82 -6.24
CA LYS A 326 1.07 -12.25 -5.46
C LYS A 326 0.67 -10.98 -4.71
N ALA A 327 -0.12 -10.09 -5.30
CA ALA A 327 -0.62 -8.90 -4.62
C ALA A 327 -1.54 -9.25 -3.44
N LEU A 328 -2.45 -10.22 -3.61
CA LEU A 328 -3.26 -10.76 -2.52
C LEU A 328 -2.43 -11.41 -1.40
N ALA A 329 -1.38 -12.15 -1.76
CA ALA A 329 -0.47 -12.76 -0.79
C ALA A 329 0.29 -11.68 0.01
N ARG A 330 0.81 -10.64 -0.66
CA ARG A 330 1.45 -9.48 -0.01
C ARG A 330 0.50 -8.75 0.94
N LEU A 331 -0.75 -8.51 0.52
CA LEU A 331 -1.77 -7.89 1.37
C LEU A 331 -1.99 -8.72 2.64
N LYS A 332 -2.18 -10.03 2.51
CA LYS A 332 -2.41 -10.92 3.66
C LYS A 332 -1.19 -11.05 4.58
N ASP A 333 0.02 -11.10 4.03
CA ASP A 333 1.26 -11.22 4.82
C ASP A 333 1.59 -9.93 5.59
N ALA A 334 1.38 -8.76 4.97
CA ALA A 334 1.53 -7.47 5.62
C ALA A 334 0.44 -7.24 6.68
N TRP A 335 -0.83 -7.51 6.36
CA TRP A 335 -1.98 -7.25 7.22
C TRP A 335 -2.55 -8.56 7.76
N LYS A 336 -1.77 -9.22 8.62
CA LYS A 336 -2.03 -10.59 9.13
C LYS A 336 -3.38 -10.77 9.81
N TRP A 337 -4.00 -9.68 10.27
CA TRP A 337 -5.39 -9.70 10.74
C TRP A 337 -6.35 -10.30 9.70
N LEU A 338 -6.13 -10.07 8.40
CA LEU A 338 -6.91 -10.65 7.28
C LEU A 338 -6.80 -12.18 7.15
N GLN A 339 -5.87 -12.82 7.88
CA GLN A 339 -5.67 -14.27 7.91
C GLN A 339 -6.18 -14.91 9.21
N GLY A 340 -6.39 -14.13 10.28
CA GLY A 340 -6.68 -14.65 11.60
C GLY A 340 -8.17 -14.81 11.89
N GLU A 341 -8.53 -15.87 12.61
CA GLU A 341 -9.87 -16.07 13.19
C GLU A 341 -10.02 -15.20 14.46
N SER A 342 -9.93 -13.87 14.29
CA SER A 342 -10.05 -12.90 15.38
C SER A 342 -11.50 -12.76 15.84
N TRP A 343 -11.74 -12.87 17.15
CA TRP A 343 -13.05 -12.61 17.76
C TRP A 343 -13.49 -11.15 17.68
N TRP A 344 -12.53 -10.23 17.46
CA TRP A 344 -12.75 -8.80 17.25
C TRP A 344 -12.61 -8.45 15.75
N PRO A 345 -13.46 -7.57 15.20
CA PRO A 345 -14.53 -6.82 15.87
C PRO A 345 -15.80 -7.67 16.03
N ALA A 346 -16.75 -7.21 16.85
CA ALA A 346 -17.96 -7.98 17.16
C ALA A 346 -19.05 -7.95 16.06
N ASN A 347 -18.88 -7.20 14.96
CA ASN A 347 -19.90 -7.01 13.94
C ASN A 347 -19.32 -6.89 12.52
N LEU A 348 -20.15 -7.25 11.53
CA LEU A 348 -19.76 -7.33 10.11
C LEU A 348 -19.44 -5.97 9.47
N GLU A 349 -20.03 -4.88 9.96
CA GLU A 349 -19.76 -3.52 9.47
C GLU A 349 -18.34 -3.09 9.86
N SER A 350 -17.97 -3.23 11.14
CA SER A 350 -16.62 -2.97 11.63
C SER A 350 -15.59 -3.88 10.95
N GLN A 351 -15.90 -5.17 10.74
CA GLN A 351 -15.02 -6.07 9.97
C GLN A 351 -14.82 -5.57 8.54
N SER A 352 -15.90 -5.13 7.89
CA SER A 352 -15.82 -4.57 6.54
C SER A 352 -14.90 -3.34 6.51
N LYS A 353 -15.07 -2.40 7.45
CA LYS A 353 -14.22 -1.21 7.58
C LYS A 353 -12.75 -1.57 7.76
N ILE A 354 -12.41 -2.59 8.56
CA ILE A 354 -11.03 -3.07 8.73
C ILE A 354 -10.48 -3.63 7.40
N ILE A 355 -11.26 -4.44 6.68
CA ILE A 355 -10.83 -5.00 5.38
C ILE A 355 -10.51 -3.88 4.39
N TYR A 356 -11.37 -2.86 4.29
CA TYR A 356 -11.10 -1.68 3.45
C TYR A 356 -9.84 -0.92 3.93
N ALA A 357 -9.69 -0.69 5.24
CA ALA A 357 -8.53 0.00 5.80
C ALA A 357 -7.21 -0.72 5.49
N CYS A 358 -7.14 -2.05 5.62
CA CYS A 358 -5.95 -2.82 5.25
C CYS A 358 -5.61 -2.67 3.75
N CYS A 359 -6.61 -2.69 2.87
CA CYS A 359 -6.39 -2.47 1.44
C CYS A 359 -5.95 -1.03 1.11
N TRP A 360 -6.47 -0.01 1.81
CA TRP A 360 -6.04 1.37 1.64
C TRP A 360 -4.63 1.61 2.16
N LEU A 361 -4.27 1.07 3.33
CA LEU A 361 -2.91 1.12 3.87
C LEU A 361 -1.93 0.45 2.90
N HIS A 362 -2.28 -0.69 2.31
CA HIS A 362 -1.48 -1.36 1.28
C HIS A 362 -1.25 -0.46 0.06
N ASN A 363 -2.29 0.21 -0.45
CA ASN A 363 -2.16 1.13 -1.58
C ASN A 363 -1.30 2.36 -1.21
N ILE A 364 -1.49 2.93 -0.02
CA ILE A 364 -0.68 4.05 0.49
C ILE A 364 0.81 3.66 0.56
N VAL A 365 1.13 2.46 1.05
CA VAL A 365 2.50 1.95 1.07
C VAL A 365 3.07 1.81 -0.35
N ILE A 366 2.31 1.28 -1.31
CA ILE A 366 2.76 1.24 -2.72
C ILE A 366 3.03 2.65 -3.26
N GLU A 367 2.11 3.60 -3.05
CA GLU A 367 2.19 4.95 -3.64
C GLU A 367 3.27 5.84 -3.02
N MET A 368 3.73 5.51 -1.82
CA MET A 368 4.69 6.33 -1.06
C MET A 368 6.10 5.75 -0.97
N GLU A 369 6.24 4.43 -1.06
CA GLU A 369 7.53 3.69 -1.04
C GLU A 369 8.11 3.43 -2.45
N ASP A 370 7.27 3.38 -3.48
CA ASP A 370 7.74 3.28 -4.86
C ASP A 370 7.87 4.69 -5.45
N ASP A 371 9.11 5.18 -5.59
CA ASP A 371 9.41 6.47 -6.22
C ASP A 371 8.87 6.56 -7.67
N ALA A 372 8.62 5.43 -8.33
CA ALA A 372 7.95 5.41 -9.64
C ALA A 372 6.42 5.52 -9.55
N ALA A 373 5.80 5.27 -8.40
CA ALA A 373 4.35 5.33 -8.20
C ALA A 373 3.80 6.75 -7.91
N MET A 374 4.67 7.74 -7.63
CA MET A 374 4.32 9.17 -7.61
C MET A 374 4.09 9.74 -9.04
N LEU A 375 3.24 9.07 -9.81
CA LEU A 375 2.78 9.56 -11.11
C LEU A 375 1.64 10.57 -10.90
N SER A 376 1.82 11.75 -11.49
CA SER A 376 0.87 12.84 -11.44
C SER A 376 -0.53 12.40 -11.85
N THR A 377 -1.54 12.70 -11.02
CA THR A 377 -2.97 12.53 -11.29
C THR A 377 -3.48 13.49 -12.39
N LYS A 378 -2.94 13.35 -13.60
CA LYS A 378 -3.51 13.95 -14.81
C LYS A 378 -4.76 13.17 -15.20
N ARG A 379 -5.89 13.63 -14.64
CA ARG A 379 -7.24 13.23 -15.04
C ARG A 379 -7.36 13.29 -16.57
N ARG A 380 -7.55 12.15 -17.23
CA ARG A 380 -7.94 12.10 -18.63
C ARG A 380 -9.40 12.56 -18.70
N ASN A 381 -9.73 13.38 -19.69
CA ASN A 381 -11.13 13.58 -20.03
C ASN A 381 -11.61 12.29 -20.68
N TYR A 382 -12.35 11.46 -19.95
CA TYR A 382 -13.20 10.43 -20.57
C TYR A 382 -14.01 11.08 -21.69
N SER A 383 -14.18 10.37 -22.81
CA SER A 383 -15.13 10.81 -23.81
C SER A 383 -16.50 10.95 -23.15
N LYS A 384 -17.24 12.01 -23.49
CA LYS A 384 -18.65 12.13 -23.08
C LYS A 384 -19.53 11.09 -23.79
N GLU A 385 -18.99 10.41 -24.79
CA GLU A 385 -19.62 9.29 -25.48
C GLU A 385 -19.50 8.04 -24.61
N VAL A 386 -20.63 7.54 -24.12
CA VAL A 386 -20.72 6.27 -23.40
C VAL A 386 -20.53 5.13 -24.41
N ARG A 387 -19.49 4.31 -24.24
CA ARG A 387 -19.26 3.10 -25.05
C ARG A 387 -20.31 2.05 -24.68
N GLU A 388 -21.01 1.50 -25.67
CA GLU A 388 -22.00 0.43 -25.46
C GLU A 388 -21.33 -0.94 -25.25
N ILE A 389 -20.43 -1.03 -24.25
CA ILE A 389 -19.57 -2.19 -23.97
C ILE A 389 -20.39 -3.50 -23.91
N ALA A 390 -21.54 -3.49 -23.25
CA ALA A 390 -22.41 -4.66 -23.09
C ALA A 390 -22.95 -5.26 -24.42
N LYS A 391 -22.82 -4.54 -25.56
CA LYS A 391 -23.21 -5.03 -26.90
C LYS A 391 -22.04 -5.53 -27.74
N GLU A 392 -20.81 -5.40 -27.27
CA GLU A 392 -19.63 -5.88 -28.00
C GLU A 392 -19.52 -7.42 -27.92
N ASP A 393 -18.92 -8.03 -28.94
CA ASP A 393 -18.69 -9.48 -28.96
C ASP A 393 -17.40 -9.81 -28.18
N ALA A 394 -17.58 -10.39 -26.98
CA ALA A 394 -16.50 -10.77 -26.08
C ALA A 394 -15.58 -11.86 -26.64
N VAL A 395 -16.11 -12.78 -27.46
CA VAL A 395 -15.32 -13.84 -28.11
C VAL A 395 -14.45 -13.21 -29.19
N ARG A 396 -15.05 -12.38 -30.06
CA ARG A 396 -14.34 -11.64 -31.10
C ARG A 396 -13.26 -10.72 -30.52
N ALA A 397 -13.55 -10.01 -29.43
CA ALA A 397 -12.58 -9.13 -28.77
C ALA A 397 -11.37 -9.92 -28.24
N ARG A 398 -11.62 -11.06 -27.57
CA ARG A 398 -10.56 -11.96 -27.08
C ARG A 398 -9.75 -12.56 -28.22
N ASP A 399 -10.39 -13.04 -29.28
CA ASP A 399 -9.71 -13.64 -30.44
C ASP A 399 -8.82 -12.62 -31.17
N LEU A 400 -9.29 -11.39 -31.36
CA LEU A 400 -8.49 -10.31 -31.96
C LEU A 400 -7.26 -9.94 -31.11
N LEU A 401 -7.43 -9.78 -29.79
CA LEU A 401 -6.31 -9.55 -28.87
C LEU A 401 -5.30 -10.71 -28.91
N SER A 402 -5.79 -11.94 -28.92
CA SER A 402 -4.95 -13.15 -28.94
C SER A 402 -4.09 -13.24 -30.20
N GLN A 403 -4.66 -12.92 -31.36
CA GLN A 403 -3.91 -12.83 -32.63
C GLN A 403 -2.88 -11.68 -32.60
N HIS A 404 -3.24 -10.52 -32.06
CA HIS A 404 -2.34 -9.37 -31.89
C HIS A 404 -1.17 -9.68 -30.94
N PHE A 405 -1.40 -10.43 -29.86
CA PHE A 405 -0.35 -10.88 -28.94
C PHE A 405 0.61 -11.90 -29.59
N LEU A 406 0.11 -12.79 -30.43
CA LEU A 406 0.98 -13.69 -31.19
C LEU A 406 1.85 -12.92 -32.21
N ALA A 407 1.27 -11.95 -32.92
CA ALA A 407 1.98 -11.14 -33.91
C ALA A 407 3.05 -10.22 -33.28
N SER A 408 2.77 -9.63 -32.10
CA SER A 408 3.75 -8.80 -31.38
C SER A 408 4.92 -9.63 -30.83
N ARG A 409 4.68 -10.86 -30.38
CA ARG A 409 5.73 -11.79 -29.94
C ARG A 409 6.77 -12.09 -31.03
N SER A 410 6.38 -12.16 -32.31
CA SER A 410 7.34 -12.33 -33.41
C SER A 410 8.25 -11.12 -33.65
N SER A 411 7.82 -9.92 -33.25
CA SER A 411 8.67 -8.71 -33.31
C SER A 411 9.65 -8.65 -32.14
N GLU A 412 9.19 -8.98 -30.92
CA GLU A 412 10.02 -8.98 -29.70
C GLU A 412 11.22 -9.93 -29.80
N VAL A 413 11.03 -11.12 -30.37
CA VAL A 413 12.11 -12.11 -30.57
C VAL A 413 13.11 -11.69 -31.67
N GLY A 414 12.73 -10.76 -32.56
CA GLY A 414 13.63 -10.21 -33.57
C GLY A 414 14.67 -9.26 -32.97
N GLU A 415 14.28 -8.45 -31.99
CA GLU A 415 15.16 -7.43 -31.39
C GLU A 415 16.26 -8.07 -30.50
N GLU A 416 15.95 -9.15 -29.77
CA GLU A 416 16.98 -9.93 -29.03
C GLU A 416 17.97 -10.66 -29.97
N GLY A 417 17.56 -10.96 -31.20
CA GLY A 417 18.41 -11.61 -32.21
C GLY A 417 19.47 -10.70 -32.82
N ASP A 418 19.13 -9.42 -33.04
CA ASP A 418 20.03 -8.46 -33.70
C ASP A 418 21.09 -7.86 -32.76
N GLU A 419 20.84 -7.76 -31.44
CA GLU A 419 21.90 -7.39 -30.49
C GLU A 419 23.03 -8.44 -30.45
N ALA A 420 22.67 -9.73 -30.49
CA ALA A 420 23.63 -10.84 -30.54
C ALA A 420 24.46 -10.88 -31.84
N ALA A 421 23.92 -10.37 -32.96
CA ALA A 421 24.60 -10.34 -34.25
C ALA A 421 25.66 -9.22 -34.38
N SER A 422 25.61 -8.19 -33.53
CA SER A 422 26.49 -7.01 -33.63
C SER A 422 27.87 -7.14 -32.98
N SER A 423 28.08 -8.15 -32.12
CA SER A 423 29.32 -8.34 -31.33
C SER A 423 30.30 -9.36 -31.95
N GLY A 424 30.43 -9.32 -33.28
CA GLY A 424 30.99 -10.43 -34.08
C GLY A 424 32.24 -10.17 -34.93
N SER A 425 33.18 -9.28 -34.56
CA SER A 425 34.51 -9.30 -35.20
C SER A 425 35.65 -8.69 -34.36
N GLY A 426 36.81 -9.36 -34.35
CA GLY A 426 38.11 -8.73 -34.04
C GLY A 426 38.88 -9.20 -32.79
N ALA A 427 39.41 -10.43 -32.79
CA ALA A 427 40.82 -10.70 -32.39
C ALA A 427 41.20 -12.18 -32.59
N GLU A 428 42.28 -12.43 -33.33
CA GLU A 428 42.82 -13.78 -33.50
C GLU A 428 43.78 -14.21 -32.37
N LYS A 429 43.70 -15.51 -32.01
CA LYS A 429 44.82 -16.42 -31.72
C LYS A 429 45.94 -15.95 -30.76
N LYS A 430 46.07 -16.68 -29.65
CA LYS A 430 47.32 -17.47 -29.41
C LYS A 430 47.14 -18.65 -28.44
N LYS A 431 47.69 -19.79 -28.87
CA LYS A 431 47.87 -21.06 -28.16
C LYS A 431 48.28 -20.94 -26.68
N GLN A 432 47.75 -21.85 -25.86
CA GLN A 432 48.59 -22.91 -25.26
C GLN A 432 47.78 -24.17 -24.97
N GLU A 433 48.40 -25.33 -25.24
CA GLU A 433 47.81 -26.67 -25.09
C GLU A 433 48.32 -27.36 -23.81
N ALA A 434 47.56 -28.36 -23.36
CA ALA A 434 47.96 -29.47 -22.48
C ALA A 434 48.28 -29.19 -21.00
N GLN A 435 47.41 -29.72 -20.12
CA GLN A 435 47.72 -31.03 -19.51
C GLN A 435 46.48 -31.83 -19.09
N THR A 436 46.56 -33.14 -19.31
CA THR A 436 45.49 -34.14 -19.07
C THR A 436 45.72 -34.86 -17.74
N ARG A 437 44.64 -35.11 -16.97
CA ARG A 437 44.39 -36.26 -16.05
C ARG A 437 43.10 -36.00 -15.25
N THR A 438 41.97 -36.63 -15.58
CA THR A 438 41.48 -37.92 -15.03
C THR A 438 41.31 -37.94 -13.51
N THR A 439 40.05 -37.97 -13.05
CA THR A 439 39.43 -39.10 -12.34
C THR A 439 37.91 -38.89 -12.26
N ASP A 440 37.15 -39.92 -12.63
CA ASP A 440 35.71 -40.06 -12.37
C ASP A 440 35.43 -40.55 -10.93
N GLU A 441 34.13 -40.64 -10.57
CA GLU A 441 33.57 -41.31 -9.36
C GLU A 441 33.94 -40.65 -8.00
N GLU A 442 33.11 -40.60 -6.95
CA GLU A 442 31.77 -41.13 -6.61
C GLU A 442 31.08 -40.05 -5.70
N ILE A 443 29.79 -40.02 -5.30
CA ILE A 443 28.65 -40.95 -5.31
C ILE A 443 27.32 -40.13 -5.38
N SER A 444 26.21 -40.62 -4.82
CA SER A 444 24.87 -40.02 -4.71
C SER A 444 24.31 -40.27 -3.28
N ILE A 445 23.01 -40.04 -3.07
CA ILE A 445 22.17 -40.51 -1.94
C ILE A 445 22.26 -39.67 -0.64
N LEU A 446 21.19 -38.91 -0.33
CA LEU A 446 20.22 -39.30 0.71
C LEU A 446 19.01 -38.34 0.80
N THR A 447 17.85 -38.89 0.43
CA THR A 447 16.51 -38.40 0.82
C THR A 447 16.11 -39.02 2.15
N SER A 448 15.42 -38.27 3.01
CA SER A 448 14.48 -38.75 4.03
C SER A 448 13.45 -37.67 4.31
#